data_AF-A0A938S3D5-F1
#
_entry.id   AF-A0A938S3D5-F1
#
_cell.length_a   1.000
_cell.length_b   1.000
_cell.length_c   1.000
_cell.angle_alpha   90.00
_cell.angle_beta   90.00
_cell.angle_gamma   90.00
#
_symmetry.space_group_name_H-M   'P 1'
#
loop_
_entity.id
_entity.type
_entity.pdbx_description
1 polymer ?
#
loop_
_entity_poly.entity_id
_entity_poly.type
_entity_poly.pdbx_seq_one_letter_code
_entity_poly.pdbx_strand_id
1 'polypeptide(L)'
;MNAHSLKMTAGAVVLVMVLLVGPRSSSVLRAHGHDHSQHRPSAPAVAPRTSVSPAPRAVAPRTPVSPETTLRTIQSRQLPSLHKAILAAIRQIESGNSQAALVELKRAQTTCEALHKMIEPQVRPSVVNARCPIMGAPVQAANVSPSLIRSFEGGRVGFCCAGCPRTWDRLPYPEKGAKLAAVMNELKQE
;
A
#
# COMPACT_ATOMS: atom_id res chain seq x y z
N MET A 1 -18.65 -46.23 -10.44
CA MET A 1 -17.49 -45.31 -10.56
C MET A 1 -17.42 -44.55 -9.25
N ASN A 2 -16.46 -44.87 -8.39
CA ASN A 2 -16.55 -44.62 -6.94
C ASN A 2 -15.74 -43.39 -6.54
N ALA A 3 -16.41 -42.38 -5.97
CA ALA A 3 -15.87 -41.05 -5.65
C ALA A 3 -15.12 -40.94 -4.30
N HIS A 4 -14.62 -42.04 -3.75
CA HIS A 4 -14.06 -42.08 -2.39
C HIS A 4 -12.52 -42.18 -2.31
N SER A 5 -11.79 -42.21 -3.43
CA SER A 5 -10.35 -42.52 -3.42
C SER A 5 -9.39 -41.32 -3.51
N LEU A 6 -9.88 -40.07 -3.50
CA LEU A 6 -9.04 -38.88 -3.78
C LEU A 6 -8.67 -38.02 -2.55
N LYS A 7 -9.06 -38.40 -1.34
CA LYS A 7 -8.83 -37.55 -0.13
C LYS A 7 -7.61 -37.94 0.71
N MET A 8 -6.93 -39.05 0.40
CA MET A 8 -5.84 -39.57 1.25
C MET A 8 -4.44 -39.07 0.88
N THR A 9 -4.24 -38.38 -0.24
CA THR A 9 -2.89 -37.97 -0.71
C THR A 9 -2.46 -36.55 -0.30
N ALA A 10 -3.38 -35.67 0.10
CA ALA A 10 -3.03 -34.30 0.49
C ALA A 10 -2.48 -34.18 1.92
N GLY A 11 -2.82 -35.11 2.83
CA GLY A 11 -2.38 -35.05 4.23
C GLY A 11 -0.92 -35.46 4.44
N ALA A 12 -0.39 -36.36 3.61
CA ALA A 12 0.97 -36.90 3.79
C ALA A 12 2.08 -35.89 3.40
N VAL A 13 1.81 -34.97 2.47
CA VAL A 13 2.81 -34.01 1.99
C VAL A 13 3.08 -32.89 3.00
N VAL A 14 2.08 -32.49 3.78
CA VAL A 14 2.23 -31.43 4.81
C VAL A 14 3.06 -31.93 6.01
N LEU A 15 2.95 -33.21 6.37
CA LEU A 15 3.69 -33.77 7.51
C LEU A 15 5.20 -33.91 7.23
N VAL A 16 5.60 -34.17 5.98
CA VAL A 16 7.03 -34.29 5.60
C VAL A 16 7.75 -32.94 5.60
N MET A 17 7.06 -31.84 5.26
CA MET A 17 7.64 -30.49 5.29
C MET A 17 7.87 -29.96 6.71
N VAL A 18 7.02 -30.32 7.68
CA VAL A 18 7.19 -29.89 9.09
C VAL A 18 8.37 -30.61 9.77
N LEU A 19 8.72 -31.83 9.35
CA LEU A 19 9.83 -32.59 9.93
C LEU A 19 11.21 -32.23 9.35
N LEU A 20 11.28 -31.62 8.15
CA LEU A 20 12.53 -31.13 7.57
C LEU A 20 12.91 -29.71 8.03
N VAL A 21 11.98 -28.98 8.64
CA VAL A 21 12.21 -27.71 9.33
C VAL A 21 12.11 -27.92 10.84
N GLY A 22 12.80 -28.95 11.34
CA GLY A 22 13.04 -29.08 12.77
C GLY A 22 13.77 -27.85 13.30
N PRO A 23 13.54 -27.43 14.56
CA PRO A 23 14.28 -26.35 15.17
C PRO A 23 15.77 -26.75 15.19
N ARG A 24 16.56 -26.10 14.32
CA ARG A 24 18.02 -26.08 14.48
C ARG A 24 18.29 -25.34 15.78
N SER A 25 18.37 -26.08 16.87
CA SER A 25 19.02 -25.69 18.11
C SER A 25 20.49 -25.45 17.79
N SER A 26 20.79 -24.27 17.26
CA SER A 26 22.14 -23.75 17.21
C SER A 26 22.50 -23.30 18.62
N SER A 27 22.99 -24.24 19.41
CA SER A 27 23.74 -23.99 20.64
C SER A 27 25.02 -23.24 20.26
N VAL A 28 24.92 -21.93 20.07
CA VAL A 28 26.10 -21.07 19.99
C VAL A 28 26.61 -20.88 21.41
N LEU A 29 27.57 -21.71 21.78
CA LEU A 29 28.50 -21.47 22.87
C LEU A 29 29.13 -20.08 22.63
N ARG A 30 28.68 -19.05 23.34
CA ARG A 30 29.43 -17.80 23.46
C ARG A 30 30.55 -18.04 24.47
N ALA A 31 31.74 -18.28 23.95
CA ALA A 31 32.97 -18.21 24.72
C ALA A 31 33.16 -16.77 25.22
N HIS A 32 33.38 -16.64 26.53
CA HIS A 32 33.96 -15.47 27.15
C HIS A 32 35.38 -15.25 26.62
N GLY A 33 35.63 -14.09 26.03
CA GLY A 33 36.97 -13.52 25.80
C GLY A 33 36.85 -12.00 25.96
N HIS A 34 37.22 -11.48 27.13
CA HIS A 34 38.49 -10.80 27.38
C HIS A 34 38.67 -9.51 26.55
N ASP A 35 38.35 -8.40 27.24
CA ASP A 35 39.21 -7.24 27.43
C ASP A 35 40.12 -6.81 26.27
N HIS A 36 39.77 -5.67 25.67
CA HIS A 36 40.78 -4.78 25.09
C HIS A 36 40.39 -3.31 25.28
N SER A 37 41.09 -2.69 26.22
CA SER A 37 41.73 -1.38 26.15
C SER A 37 41.03 -0.30 25.32
N GLN A 38 40.57 0.69 26.08
CA GLN A 38 40.22 2.02 25.65
C GLN A 38 41.43 2.71 24.99
N HIS A 39 41.45 2.80 23.67
CA HIS A 39 42.18 3.87 22.98
C HIS A 39 41.17 4.86 22.41
N ARG A 40 41.02 5.96 23.16
CA ARG A 40 40.27 7.16 22.79
C ARG A 40 41.19 8.01 21.90
N PRO A 41 40.96 8.14 20.58
CA PRO A 41 41.67 9.13 19.79
C PRO A 41 41.21 10.54 20.19
N SER A 42 42.18 11.40 20.48
CA SER A 42 42.00 12.80 20.80
C SER A 42 41.23 13.52 19.69
N ALA A 43 40.18 14.23 20.08
CA ALA A 43 39.37 15.06 19.19
C ALA A 43 40.21 16.26 18.69
N PRO A 44 40.19 16.58 17.37
CA PRO A 44 40.75 17.83 16.89
C PRO A 44 39.90 19.03 17.34
N ALA A 45 40.59 20.13 17.62
CA ALA A 45 40.04 21.39 18.11
C ALA A 45 38.90 21.92 17.23
N VAL A 46 37.78 22.22 17.86
CA VAL A 46 36.59 22.84 17.27
C VAL A 46 36.92 24.32 16.97
N ALA A 47 36.93 24.68 15.69
CA ALA A 47 36.96 26.08 15.26
C ALA A 47 35.62 26.77 15.56
N PRO A 48 35.62 28.08 15.91
CA PRO A 48 34.42 28.83 16.21
C PRO A 48 33.51 28.92 14.98
N ARG A 49 32.31 28.37 15.08
CA ARG A 49 31.25 28.51 14.08
C ARG A 49 30.67 29.92 14.16
N THR A 50 30.92 30.72 13.14
CA THR A 50 30.19 31.95 12.86
C THR A 50 28.72 31.61 12.62
N SER A 51 27.88 32.00 13.58
CA SER A 51 26.42 31.89 13.55
C SER A 51 25.86 32.90 12.54
N VAL A 52 25.77 32.51 11.27
CA VAL A 52 24.98 33.25 10.28
C VAL A 52 23.55 32.71 10.33
N SER A 53 22.65 33.47 10.96
CA SER A 53 21.21 33.17 10.94
C SER A 53 20.70 33.25 9.50
N PRO A 54 20.17 32.15 8.92
CA PRO A 54 19.55 32.22 7.61
C PRO A 54 18.19 32.90 7.73
N ALA A 55 17.99 33.94 6.91
CA ALA A 55 16.73 34.64 6.78
C ALA A 55 15.57 33.68 6.39
N PRO A 56 14.32 33.94 6.85
CA PRO A 56 13.18 33.09 6.56
C PRO A 56 12.91 33.05 5.05
N ARG A 57 13.20 31.91 4.42
CA ARG A 57 12.83 31.67 3.02
C ARG A 57 11.31 31.59 2.92
N ALA A 58 10.73 32.50 2.14
CA ALA A 58 9.32 32.47 1.75
C ALA A 58 8.98 31.09 1.17
N VAL A 59 7.99 30.42 1.76
CA VAL A 59 7.50 29.12 1.32
C VAL A 59 6.76 29.34 0.01
N ALA A 60 7.37 28.93 -1.10
CA ALA A 60 6.73 29.00 -2.42
C ALA A 60 5.46 28.12 -2.45
N PRO A 61 4.40 28.54 -3.16
CA PRO A 61 3.18 27.77 -3.30
C PRO A 61 3.48 26.42 -3.95
N ARG A 62 3.07 25.32 -3.30
CA ARG A 62 3.21 23.98 -3.86
C ARG A 62 2.18 23.81 -4.97
N THR A 63 2.66 23.72 -6.21
CA THR A 63 1.83 23.34 -7.35
C THR A 63 1.26 21.93 -7.14
N PRO A 64 -0.02 21.69 -7.47
CA PRO A 64 -0.62 20.36 -7.39
C PRO A 64 0.11 19.41 -8.34
N VAL A 65 0.64 18.32 -7.80
CA VAL A 65 1.37 17.30 -8.57
C VAL A 65 0.37 16.51 -9.41
N SER A 66 0.58 16.49 -10.73
CA SER A 66 -0.29 15.75 -11.65
C SER A 66 -0.29 14.24 -11.34
N PRO A 67 -1.44 13.54 -11.47
CA PRO A 67 -1.53 12.09 -11.27
C PRO A 67 -0.53 11.30 -12.14
N GLU A 68 -0.28 11.76 -13.37
CA GLU A 68 0.65 11.10 -14.30
C GLU A 68 2.11 11.15 -13.80
N THR A 69 2.49 12.27 -13.17
CA THR A 69 3.80 12.42 -12.53
C THR A 69 3.95 11.47 -11.35
N THR A 70 2.86 11.17 -10.64
CA THR A 70 2.85 10.25 -9.49
C THR A 70 3.08 8.81 -9.94
N LEU A 71 2.39 8.34 -10.99
CA LEU A 71 2.55 6.98 -11.49
C LEU A 71 3.96 6.72 -12.07
N ARG A 72 4.50 7.67 -12.86
CA ARG A 72 5.88 7.57 -13.36
C ARG A 72 6.90 7.53 -12.22
N THR A 73 6.67 8.29 -11.15
CA THR A 73 7.55 8.30 -9.97
C THR A 73 7.52 6.97 -9.22
N ILE A 74 6.32 6.39 -9.03
CA ILE A 74 6.14 5.05 -8.47
C ILE A 74 6.95 4.02 -9.27
N GLN A 75 6.77 4.02 -10.60
CA GLN A 75 7.37 3.02 -11.48
C GLN A 75 8.90 3.17 -11.59
N SER A 76 9.41 4.39 -11.77
CA SER A 76 10.84 4.62 -12.04
C SER A 76 11.72 4.61 -10.80
N ARG A 77 11.18 4.91 -9.62
CA ARG A 77 11.98 5.07 -8.40
C ARG A 77 11.63 4.08 -7.30
N GLN A 78 10.34 4.01 -6.95
CA GLN A 78 9.91 3.30 -5.75
C GLN A 78 9.94 1.78 -5.95
N LEU A 79 9.46 1.28 -7.10
CA LEU A 79 9.51 -0.15 -7.41
C LEU A 79 10.95 -0.71 -7.49
N PRO A 80 11.90 -0.08 -8.21
CA PRO A 80 13.29 -0.53 -8.21
C PRO A 80 13.94 -0.49 -6.82
N SER A 81 13.63 0.54 -6.02
CA SER A 81 14.14 0.66 -4.65
C SER A 81 13.62 -0.48 -3.75
N LEU A 82 12.33 -0.79 -3.84
CA LEU A 82 11.72 -1.92 -3.12
C LEU A 82 12.37 -3.24 -3.53
N HIS A 83 12.50 -3.49 -4.83
CA HIS A 83 13.12 -4.71 -5.35
C HIS A 83 14.57 -4.86 -4.86
N LYS A 84 15.36 -3.77 -4.88
CA LYS A 84 16.73 -3.77 -4.37
C LYS A 84 16.81 -4.11 -2.88
N ALA A 85 15.91 -3.57 -2.06
CA ALA A 85 15.85 -3.87 -0.63
C ALA A 85 15.51 -5.35 -0.37
N ILE A 86 14.55 -5.91 -1.12
CA ILE A 86 14.18 -7.33 -1.03
C ILE A 86 15.37 -8.23 -1.40
N LEU A 87 16.06 -7.96 -2.52
CA LEU A 87 17.24 -8.73 -2.92
C LEU A 87 18.41 -8.58 -1.92
N ALA A 88 18.56 -7.42 -1.30
CA ALA A 88 19.54 -7.23 -0.23
C ALA A 88 19.19 -8.10 0.99
N ALA A 89 17.91 -8.12 1.41
CA ALA A 89 17.45 -8.96 2.50
C ALA A 89 17.70 -10.45 2.23
N ILE A 90 17.39 -10.94 1.02
CA ILE A 90 17.64 -12.34 0.62
C ILE A 90 19.12 -12.70 0.79
N ARG A 91 20.04 -11.88 0.28
CA ARG A 91 21.49 -12.13 0.43
C ARG A 91 21.96 -12.13 1.89
N GLN A 92 21.37 -11.31 2.74
CA GLN A 92 21.68 -11.30 4.17
C GLN A 92 21.18 -12.57 4.87
N ILE A 93 20.03 -13.11 4.47
CA ILE A 93 19.51 -14.40 4.97
C ILE A 93 20.42 -15.54 4.53
N GLU A 94 20.82 -15.58 3.25
CA GLU A 94 21.68 -16.63 2.69
C GLU A 94 23.07 -16.67 3.35
N SER A 95 23.58 -15.51 3.78
CA SER A 95 24.84 -15.40 4.53
C SER A 95 24.70 -15.62 6.04
N GLY A 96 23.51 -15.94 6.54
CA GLY A 96 23.24 -16.15 7.97
C GLY A 96 23.19 -14.87 8.80
N ASN A 97 23.23 -13.69 8.17
CA ASN A 97 23.18 -12.40 8.84
C ASN A 97 21.73 -11.91 9.02
N SER A 98 21.01 -12.57 9.94
CA SER A 98 19.59 -12.29 10.20
C SER A 98 19.31 -10.85 10.64
N GLN A 99 20.26 -10.21 11.34
CA GLN A 99 20.09 -8.83 11.79
C GLN A 99 20.12 -7.84 10.62
N ALA A 100 21.07 -8.00 9.69
CA ALA A 100 21.12 -7.16 8.49
C ALA A 100 19.92 -7.42 7.58
N ALA A 101 19.46 -8.67 7.47
CA ALA A 101 18.25 -9.01 6.74
C ALA A 101 17.01 -8.26 7.28
N LEU A 102 16.84 -8.21 8.60
CA LEU A 102 15.73 -7.51 9.22
C LEU A 102 15.74 -6.00 8.92
N VAL A 103 16.93 -5.38 8.85
CA VAL A 103 17.06 -3.97 8.47
C VAL A 103 16.56 -3.75 7.03
N GLU A 104 16.95 -4.59 6.09
CA GLU A 104 16.52 -4.49 4.69
C GLU A 104 15.01 -4.78 4.53
N LEU A 105 14.46 -5.73 5.28
CA LEU A 105 13.02 -6.00 5.29
C LEU A 105 12.22 -4.81 5.83
N LYS A 106 12.68 -4.14 6.90
CA LYS A 106 12.02 -2.92 7.42
C LYS A 106 12.05 -1.78 6.40
N ARG A 107 13.14 -1.64 5.63
CA ARG A 107 13.22 -0.68 4.51
C ARG A 107 12.22 -1.00 3.41
N ALA A 108 12.11 -2.28 3.04
CA ALA A 108 11.14 -2.75 2.06
C ALA A 108 9.70 -2.47 2.53
N GLN A 109 9.37 -2.79 3.80
CA GLN A 109 8.07 -2.51 4.38
C GLN A 109 7.71 -1.02 4.32
N THR A 110 8.63 -0.15 4.74
CA THR A 110 8.41 1.32 4.70
C THR A 110 8.13 1.81 3.28
N THR A 111 8.83 1.24 2.29
CA THR A 111 8.59 1.55 0.87
C THR A 111 7.22 1.07 0.41
N CYS A 112 6.78 -0.12 0.82
CA CYS A 112 5.45 -0.63 0.52
C CYS A 112 4.33 0.24 1.10
N GLU A 113 4.47 0.69 2.35
CA GLU A 113 3.49 1.59 2.98
C GLU A 113 3.41 2.95 2.26
N ALA A 114 4.55 3.50 1.86
CA ALA A 114 4.60 4.72 1.06
C ALA A 114 3.92 4.51 -0.31
N LEU A 115 4.21 3.40 -0.99
CA LEU A 115 3.58 3.02 -2.25
C LEU A 115 2.07 2.89 -2.12
N HIS A 116 1.59 2.23 -1.06
CA HIS A 116 0.17 2.09 -0.80
C HIS A 116 -0.52 3.46 -0.70
N LYS A 117 0.03 4.38 0.10
CA LYS A 117 -0.52 5.75 0.24
C LYS A 117 -0.56 6.53 -1.07
N MET A 118 0.39 6.29 -1.98
CA MET A 118 0.42 6.97 -3.29
C MET A 118 -0.51 6.32 -4.33
N ILE A 119 -0.67 5.00 -4.29
CA ILE A 119 -1.48 4.23 -5.25
C ILE A 119 -2.95 4.24 -4.85
N GLU A 120 -3.26 4.20 -3.56
CA GLU A 120 -4.60 4.09 -3.03
C GLU A 120 -5.60 5.09 -3.65
N PRO A 121 -5.29 6.40 -3.79
CA PRO A 121 -6.19 7.34 -4.45
C PRO A 121 -6.42 7.05 -5.94
N GLN A 122 -5.49 6.37 -6.60
CA GLN A 122 -5.57 6.04 -8.02
C GLN A 122 -6.39 4.77 -8.28
N VAL A 123 -6.37 3.82 -7.35
CA VAL A 123 -7.10 2.54 -7.47
C VAL A 123 -8.46 2.57 -6.79
N ARG A 124 -8.69 3.49 -5.85
CA ARG A 124 -10.01 3.69 -5.25
C ARG A 124 -11.01 4.03 -6.36
N PRO A 125 -12.16 3.33 -6.42
CA PRO A 125 -13.11 3.60 -7.47
C PRO A 125 -13.77 4.97 -7.25
N SER A 126 -13.27 6.00 -7.94
CA SER A 126 -13.97 7.27 -8.07
C SER A 126 -15.32 7.03 -8.73
N VAL A 127 -16.38 7.48 -8.05
CA VAL A 127 -17.73 7.53 -8.58
C VAL A 127 -18.00 8.94 -9.11
N VAL A 128 -18.79 9.04 -10.17
CA VAL A 128 -19.05 10.31 -10.84
C VAL A 128 -20.03 11.19 -10.05
N ASN A 129 -20.86 10.59 -9.20
CA ASN A 129 -21.95 11.24 -8.49
C ASN A 129 -21.66 11.43 -6.99
N ALA A 130 -22.03 12.59 -6.45
CA ALA A 130 -21.99 12.86 -5.01
C ALA A 130 -23.30 12.52 -4.28
N ARG A 131 -24.38 12.23 -5.00
CA ARG A 131 -25.69 11.80 -4.44
C ARG A 131 -26.22 10.58 -5.15
N CYS A 132 -26.94 9.72 -4.44
CA CYS A 132 -27.45 8.45 -4.93
C CYS A 132 -28.56 8.68 -5.97
N PRO A 133 -28.47 8.15 -7.20
CA PRO A 133 -29.50 8.38 -8.23
C PRO A 133 -30.85 7.72 -7.91
N ILE A 134 -30.89 6.79 -6.95
CA ILE A 134 -32.12 6.10 -6.55
C ILE A 134 -32.82 6.81 -5.40
N MET A 135 -32.07 7.23 -4.38
CA MET A 135 -32.62 7.74 -3.11
C MET A 135 -32.32 9.23 -2.88
N GLY A 136 -31.47 9.86 -3.68
CA GLY A 136 -31.02 11.25 -3.50
C GLY A 136 -30.08 11.47 -2.29
N ALA A 137 -29.79 10.43 -1.50
CA ALA A 137 -28.94 10.53 -0.31
C ALA A 137 -27.46 10.78 -0.70
N PRO A 138 -26.67 11.50 0.14
CA PRO A 138 -25.26 11.73 -0.13
C PRO A 138 -24.46 10.43 -0.30
N VAL A 139 -23.50 10.46 -1.23
CA VAL A 139 -22.56 9.37 -1.53
C VAL A 139 -21.15 9.91 -1.30
N GLN A 140 -20.45 9.33 -0.32
CA GLN A 140 -19.06 9.68 -0.06
C GLN A 140 -18.16 8.96 -1.07
N ALA A 141 -17.79 9.64 -2.15
CA ALA A 141 -17.00 9.05 -3.24
C ALA A 141 -15.72 8.35 -2.76
N ALA A 142 -15.11 8.82 -1.68
CA ALA A 142 -13.90 8.23 -1.09
C ALA A 142 -14.13 6.87 -0.39
N ASN A 143 -15.36 6.54 -0.01
CA ASN A 143 -15.71 5.43 0.89
C ASN A 143 -16.80 4.50 0.33
N VAL A 144 -17.12 4.57 -0.96
CA VAL A 144 -18.11 3.67 -1.56
C VAL A 144 -17.50 2.29 -1.75
N SER A 145 -18.11 1.26 -1.16
CA SER A 145 -17.65 -0.12 -1.36
C SER A 145 -17.88 -0.57 -2.81
N PRO A 146 -17.02 -1.43 -3.39
CA PRO A 146 -17.16 -1.89 -4.77
C PRO A 146 -18.52 -2.52 -5.10
N SER A 147 -19.17 -3.16 -4.12
CA SER A 147 -20.52 -3.74 -4.25
C SER A 147 -21.63 -2.70 -4.51
N LEU A 148 -21.40 -1.46 -4.09
CA LEU A 148 -22.30 -0.31 -4.23
C LEU A 148 -21.95 0.55 -5.45
N ILE A 149 -21.23 -0.01 -6.43
CA ILE A 149 -20.83 0.69 -7.64
C ILE A 149 -21.36 -0.05 -8.87
N ARG A 150 -21.78 0.71 -9.89
CA ARG A 150 -22.12 0.19 -11.22
C ARG A 150 -21.45 1.01 -12.31
N SER A 151 -21.04 0.37 -13.38
CA SER A 151 -20.54 1.08 -14.57
C SER A 151 -21.72 1.56 -15.41
N PHE A 152 -21.70 2.83 -15.82
CA PHE A 152 -22.70 3.44 -16.70
C PHE A 152 -22.04 4.58 -17.50
N GLU A 153 -22.19 4.56 -18.83
CA GLU A 153 -21.67 5.60 -19.75
C GLU A 153 -20.17 5.91 -19.57
N GLY A 154 -19.35 4.88 -19.36
CA GLY A 154 -17.90 5.05 -19.14
C GLY A 154 -17.53 5.61 -17.76
N GLY A 155 -18.52 5.96 -16.93
CA GLY A 155 -18.36 6.34 -15.54
C GLY A 155 -18.71 5.22 -14.56
N ARG A 156 -18.35 5.43 -13.29
CA ARG A 156 -18.78 4.60 -12.17
C ARG A 156 -19.81 5.35 -11.35
N VAL A 157 -20.97 4.75 -11.13
CA VAL A 157 -22.08 5.31 -10.35
C VAL A 157 -22.07 4.66 -8.98
N GLY A 158 -21.99 5.49 -7.93
CA GLY A 158 -22.02 5.08 -6.53
C GLY A 158 -23.42 5.14 -5.93
N PHE A 159 -23.72 4.21 -5.02
CA PHE A 159 -25.00 4.13 -4.32
C PHE A 159 -24.83 4.24 -2.81
N CYS A 160 -25.84 4.80 -2.13
CA CYS A 160 -25.79 5.03 -0.68
C CYS A 160 -26.09 3.80 0.17
N CYS A 161 -26.69 2.73 -0.39
CA CYS A 161 -27.01 1.52 0.35
C CYS A 161 -27.10 0.27 -0.56
N ALA A 162 -27.06 -0.92 0.04
CA ALA A 162 -27.03 -2.21 -0.65
C ALA A 162 -28.27 -2.51 -1.53
N GLY A 163 -29.41 -1.88 -1.27
CA GLY A 163 -30.63 -2.07 -2.08
C GLY A 163 -30.66 -1.25 -3.37
N CYS A 164 -29.94 -0.14 -3.42
CA CYS A 164 -29.96 0.79 -4.54
C CYS A 164 -29.37 0.19 -5.84
N PRO A 165 -28.24 -0.54 -5.83
CA PRO A 165 -27.72 -1.16 -7.05
C PRO A 165 -28.74 -2.10 -7.72
N ARG A 166 -29.46 -2.91 -6.94
CA ARG A 166 -30.48 -3.82 -7.48
C ARG A 166 -31.64 -3.07 -8.13
N THR A 167 -32.05 -1.96 -7.52
CA THR A 167 -33.11 -1.09 -8.06
C THR A 167 -32.64 -0.43 -9.34
N TRP A 168 -31.43 0.13 -9.34
CA TRP A 168 -30.78 0.68 -10.51
C TRP A 168 -30.69 -0.32 -11.66
N ASP A 169 -30.25 -1.54 -11.39
CA ASP A 169 -30.05 -2.57 -12.43
C ASP A 169 -31.37 -2.88 -13.19
N ARG A 170 -32.53 -2.74 -12.53
CA ARG A 170 -33.88 -2.94 -13.11
C ARG A 170 -34.39 -1.77 -13.94
N LEU A 171 -33.77 -0.59 -13.86
CA LEU A 171 -34.21 0.56 -14.62
C LEU A 171 -33.86 0.41 -16.10
N PRO A 172 -34.73 0.87 -17.02
CA PRO A 172 -34.39 0.97 -18.42
C PRO A 172 -33.25 2.00 -18.62
N TYR A 173 -32.44 1.78 -19.66
CA TYR A 173 -31.28 2.62 -19.97
C TYR A 173 -31.55 4.15 -19.97
N PRO A 174 -32.61 4.68 -20.63
CA PRO A 174 -32.88 6.11 -20.61
C PRO A 174 -33.22 6.64 -19.21
N GLU A 175 -33.88 5.84 -18.37
CA GLU A 175 -34.22 6.25 -17.00
C GLU A 175 -32.98 6.29 -16.10
N LYS A 176 -32.02 5.39 -16.31
CA LYS A 176 -30.70 5.45 -15.64
C LYS A 176 -30.00 6.78 -15.93
N GLY A 177 -29.93 7.16 -17.21
CA GLY A 177 -29.35 8.43 -17.62
C GLY A 177 -30.04 9.64 -16.99
N ALA A 178 -31.37 9.67 -17.02
CA ALA A 178 -32.17 10.75 -16.43
C ALA A 178 -31.93 10.90 -14.91
N LYS A 179 -31.95 9.78 -14.16
CA LYS A 179 -31.74 9.80 -12.70
C LYS A 179 -30.32 10.22 -12.32
N LEU A 180 -29.32 9.76 -13.07
CA LEU A 180 -27.94 10.19 -12.83
C LEU A 180 -27.75 11.67 -13.16
N ALA A 181 -28.28 12.14 -14.29
CA ALA A 181 -28.20 13.55 -14.68
C ALA A 181 -28.87 14.47 -13.65
N ALA A 182 -30.02 14.06 -13.09
CA ALA A 182 -30.73 14.83 -12.06
C ALA A 182 -29.82 15.12 -10.86
N VAL A 183 -29.22 14.08 -10.26
CA VAL A 183 -28.35 14.25 -9.07
C VAL A 183 -27.02 14.94 -9.38
N MET A 184 -26.57 14.90 -10.64
CA MET A 184 -25.34 15.58 -11.08
C MET A 184 -25.56 17.08 -11.34
N ASN A 185 -26.77 17.48 -11.73
CA ASN A 185 -27.11 18.87 -12.02
C ASN A 185 -27.47 19.67 -10.76
N GLU A 186 -28.05 19.03 -9.74
CA GLU A 186 -28.30 19.67 -8.44
C GLU A 186 -27.01 20.24 -7.81
N LEU A 187 -25.87 19.54 -7.99
CA LEU A 187 -24.57 19.97 -7.48
C LEU A 187 -23.99 21.21 -8.15
N LYS A 188 -24.51 21.63 -9.31
CA LYS A 188 -24.05 22.84 -10.01
C LYS A 188 -24.82 24.09 -9.57
N GLN A 189 -25.88 23.93 -8.77
CA GLN A 189 -26.77 25.02 -8.38
C GLN A 189 -26.56 25.48 -6.93
N GLU A 190 -25.71 24.79 -6.17
CA GLU A 190 -25.22 25.17 -4.83
C GLU A 190 -23.85 25.85 -4.92
#